data_AF-A0A2M7UMN3-F1
#
_entry.id   AF-A0A2M7UMN3-F1
#
_cell.length_a   1.000
_cell.length_b   1.000
_cell.length_c   1.000
_cell.angle_alpha   90.00
_cell.angle_beta   90.00
_cell.angle_gamma   90.00
#
_symmetry.space_group_name_H-M   'P 1'
#
loop_
_entity.id
_entity.type
_entity.pdbx_description
1 polymer ?
#
loop_
_entity_poly.entity_id
_entity_poly.type
_entity_poly.pdbx_seq_one_letter_code
_entity_poly.pdbx_strand_id
1 'polypeptide(L)'
;MAPTTIRLDDETKKKSQKLAKEIGCSFNDLITILLKKVIREGGVDLRNANLTENGFSPEFENSVIQADKEGGYQEFDSIDDMIKNAK
;
A
#
# COMPACT_ATOMS: atom_id res chain seq x y z
N MET A 1 2.16 -19.67 -21.34
CA MET A 1 1.80 -18.57 -20.40
C MET A 1 0.30 -18.57 -20.22
N ALA A 2 -0.20 -18.52 -18.99
CA ALA A 2 -1.62 -18.31 -18.75
C ALA A 2 -1.97 -16.84 -19.09
N PRO A 3 -3.07 -16.58 -19.80
CA PRO A 3 -3.48 -15.22 -20.11
C PRO A 3 -4.04 -14.53 -18.86
N THR A 4 -3.58 -13.31 -18.59
CA THR A 4 -4.14 -12.43 -17.55
C THR A 4 -4.86 -11.27 -18.21
N THR A 5 -6.13 -11.07 -17.89
CA THR A 5 -6.92 -9.93 -18.39
C THR A 5 -7.00 -8.86 -17.31
N ILE A 6 -6.55 -7.65 -17.63
CA ILE A 6 -6.64 -6.48 -16.75
C ILE A 6 -7.55 -5.46 -17.42
N ARG A 7 -8.56 -4.97 -16.69
CA ARG A 7 -9.41 -3.86 -17.13
C ARG A 7 -8.79 -2.55 -16.65
N LEU A 8 -8.61 -1.62 -17.59
CA LEU A 8 -8.10 -0.28 -17.35
C LEU A 8 -8.99 0.69 -18.10
N ASP A 9 -9.13 1.91 -17.58
CA ASP A 9 -9.67 3.00 -18.38
C ASP A 9 -8.70 3.36 -19.53
N ASP A 10 -9.24 3.97 -20.58
CA ASP A 10 -8.49 4.24 -21.80
C ASP A 10 -7.35 5.25 -21.58
N GLU A 11 -7.51 6.19 -20.65
CA GLU A 11 -6.52 7.22 -20.38
C GLU A 11 -5.30 6.62 -19.68
N THR A 12 -5.52 5.86 -18.60
CA THR A 12 -4.48 5.14 -17.88
C THR A 12 -3.74 4.19 -18.80
N LYS A 13 -4.46 3.40 -19.62
CA LYS A 13 -3.85 2.48 -20.57
C LYS A 13 -2.90 3.21 -21.54
N LYS A 14 -3.33 4.32 -22.13
CA LYS A 14 -2.52 5.12 -23.06
C LYS A 14 -1.28 5.69 -22.38
N LYS A 15 -1.44 6.28 -21.18
CA LYS A 15 -0.32 6.85 -20.40
C LYS A 15 0.71 5.78 -20.04
N SER A 16 0.28 4.64 -19.51
CA SER A 16 1.18 3.55 -19.14
C SER A 16 1.92 2.96 -20.36
N GLN A 17 1.25 2.81 -21.50
CA GLN A 17 1.90 2.34 -22.73
C GLN A 17 2.94 3.34 -23.27
N LYS A 18 2.66 4.65 -23.16
CA LYS A 18 3.63 5.69 -23.54
C LYS A 18 4.86 5.64 -22.64
N LEU A 19 4.67 5.62 -21.33
CA LEU A 19 5.75 5.50 -20.35
C LEU A 19 6.60 4.25 -20.57
N ALA A 20 5.96 3.09 -20.81
CA ALA A 20 6.67 1.85 -21.11
C ALA A 20 7.61 2.02 -22.31
N LYS A 21 7.13 2.63 -23.38
CA LYS A 21 7.95 2.89 -24.59
C LYS A 21 9.11 3.84 -24.32
N GLU A 22 8.90 4.88 -23.52
CA GLU A 22 9.95 5.86 -23.17
C GLU A 22 11.13 5.20 -22.45
N ILE A 23 10.88 4.17 -21.64
CA ILE A 23 11.91 3.38 -20.94
C ILE A 23 12.38 2.14 -21.74
N GLY A 24 11.97 2.00 -22.99
CA GLY A 24 12.37 0.89 -23.87
C GLY A 24 11.75 -0.47 -23.51
N CYS A 25 10.61 -0.47 -22.80
CA CYS A 25 9.91 -1.66 -22.34
C CYS A 25 8.53 -1.81 -23.02
N SER A 26 7.98 -3.03 -23.06
CA SER A 26 6.56 -3.19 -23.36
C SER A 26 5.71 -2.99 -22.09
N PHE A 27 4.43 -2.67 -22.27
CA PHE A 27 3.47 -2.64 -21.16
C PHE A 27 3.40 -3.98 -20.43
N ASN A 28 3.55 -5.09 -21.15
CA ASN A 28 3.54 -6.43 -20.54
C ASN A 28 4.77 -6.68 -19.67
N ASP A 29 5.92 -6.12 -20.04
CA ASP A 29 7.15 -6.20 -19.24
C ASP A 29 6.96 -5.46 -17.91
N LEU A 30 6.34 -4.27 -17.93
CA LEU A 30 6.02 -3.52 -16.72
C LEU A 30 5.14 -4.33 -15.75
N ILE A 31 4.04 -4.91 -16.24
CA ILE A 31 3.15 -5.74 -15.42
C ILE A 31 3.90 -6.96 -14.86
N THR A 32 4.71 -7.61 -15.69
CA THR A 32 5.49 -8.78 -15.27
C THR A 32 6.51 -8.42 -14.19
N ILE A 33 7.21 -7.29 -14.34
CA ILE A 33 8.19 -6.79 -13.37
C ILE A 33 7.48 -6.46 -12.04
N LEU A 34 6.33 -5.77 -12.10
CA LEU A 34 5.54 -5.44 -10.91
C LEU A 34 5.12 -6.69 -10.15
N LEU A 35 4.55 -7.68 -10.84
CA LEU A 35 4.11 -8.93 -10.20
C LEU A 35 5.28 -9.70 -9.57
N LYS A 36 6.42 -9.78 -10.28
CA LYS A 36 7.64 -10.40 -9.73
C LYS A 36 8.14 -9.66 -8.49
N LYS A 37 8.09 -8.33 -8.49
CA LYS A 37 8.48 -7.51 -7.35
C LYS A 37 7.61 -7.82 -6.14
N VAL A 38 6.28 -7.83 -6.32
CA VAL A 38 5.32 -8.13 -5.25
C VAL A 38 5.57 -9.51 -4.64
N ILE A 39 5.77 -10.52 -5.48
CA ILE A 39 6.06 -11.89 -5.01
C ILE A 39 7.39 -11.94 -4.24
N ARG A 40 8.44 -11.28 -4.74
CA ARG A 40 9.78 -11.31 -4.14
C ARG A 40 9.83 -10.55 -2.81
N GLU A 41 9.12 -9.43 -2.72
CA GLU A 41 9.17 -8.53 -1.56
C GLU A 41 8.06 -8.81 -0.54
N GLY A 42 7.11 -9.70 -0.87
CA GLY A 42 6.00 -10.07 0.02
C GLY A 42 4.96 -8.97 0.19
N GLY A 43 4.93 -7.96 -0.68
CA GLY A 43 4.05 -6.80 -0.55
C GLY A 43 4.11 -5.85 -1.75
N VAL A 44 3.19 -4.88 -1.77
CA VAL A 44 3.16 -3.82 -2.78
C VAL A 44 3.92 -2.60 -2.27
N ASP A 45 4.80 -2.07 -3.10
CA ASP A 45 5.54 -0.86 -2.81
C ASP A 45 4.66 0.39 -3.01
N LEU A 46 4.16 0.95 -1.91
CA LEU A 46 3.27 2.11 -1.89
C LEU A 46 4.02 3.43 -1.68
N ARG A 47 5.31 3.54 -2.04
CA ARG A 47 6.12 4.77 -1.86
C ARG A 47 5.53 6.07 -2.46
N ASN A 48 4.42 6.01 -3.21
CA ASN A 48 3.66 7.15 -3.73
C ASN A 48 2.25 7.31 -3.14
N ALA A 49 1.85 6.47 -2.17
CA ALA A 49 0.72 6.79 -1.33
C ALA A 49 1.11 8.00 -0.47
N ASN A 50 0.15 8.87 -0.15
CA ASN A 50 0.34 9.99 0.78
C ASN A 50 0.63 9.40 2.17
N LEU A 51 1.86 8.92 2.36
CA LEU A 51 2.36 8.30 3.56
C LEU A 51 3.37 9.25 4.18
N THR A 52 3.44 9.23 5.49
CA THR A 52 4.38 10.02 6.25
C THR A 52 5.77 9.40 6.20
N GLU A 53 6.78 10.08 6.76
CA GLU A 53 8.16 9.58 6.77
C GLU A 53 8.29 8.21 7.45
N ASN A 54 7.36 7.91 8.37
CA ASN A 54 7.27 6.62 9.08
C ASN A 54 6.49 5.55 8.30
N GLY A 55 6.04 5.85 7.08
CA GLY A 55 5.33 4.91 6.20
C GLY A 55 3.86 4.68 6.57
N PHE A 56 3.30 5.49 7.47
CA PHE A 56 1.89 5.44 7.86
C PHE A 56 1.05 6.42 7.04
N SER A 57 -0.28 6.24 7.04
CA SER A 57 -1.15 7.31 6.55
C SER A 57 -1.11 8.49 7.53
N PRO A 58 -1.21 9.74 7.07
CA PRO A 58 -1.25 10.93 7.92
C PRO A 58 -2.34 10.86 8.99
N GLU A 59 -3.50 10.26 8.68
CA GLU A 59 -4.59 10.09 9.63
C GLU A 59 -4.20 9.15 10.78
N PHE A 60 -3.52 8.04 10.47
CA PHE A 60 -3.04 7.10 11.48
C PHE A 60 -1.92 7.70 12.34
N GLU A 61 -0.95 8.37 11.71
CA GLU A 61 0.14 8.96 12.50
C GLU A 61 -0.37 10.07 13.43
N ASN A 62 -1.32 10.89 12.96
CA ASN A 62 -1.95 11.89 13.80
C ASN A 62 -2.74 11.29 14.96
N SER A 63 -3.45 10.16 14.76
CA SER A 63 -4.18 9.51 15.85
C SER A 63 -3.25 8.91 16.90
N VAL A 64 -2.11 8.34 16.48
CA VAL A 64 -1.07 7.84 17.40
C VAL A 64 -0.45 9.00 18.21
N ILE A 65 -0.08 10.11 17.55
CA ILE A 65 0.46 11.29 18.23
C ILE A 65 -0.55 11.89 19.21
N GLN A 66 -1.85 11.88 18.85
CA GLN A 66 -2.91 12.38 19.72
C GLN A 66 -3.11 11.48 20.93
N ALA A 67 -3.16 10.16 20.74
CA ALA A 67 -3.27 9.19 21.84
C ALA A 67 -2.13 9.34 22.85
N ASP A 68 -0.90 9.59 22.36
CA ASP A 68 0.26 9.86 23.21
C ASP A 68 0.13 11.14 24.03
N LYS A 69 -0.31 12.23 23.40
CA LYS A 69 -0.49 13.52 24.07
C LYS A 69 -1.63 13.52 25.09
N GLU A 70 -2.73 12.84 24.78
CA GLU A 70 -3.93 12.83 25.63
C GLU A 70 -3.86 11.76 26.72
N GLY A 71 -2.82 10.92 26.74
CA GLY A 71 -2.76 9.76 27.62
C GLY A 71 -3.90 8.78 27.34
N GLY A 72 -4.39 8.73 26.09
CA GLY A 72 -5.51 7.93 25.61
C GLY A 72 -5.19 6.43 25.51
N TYR A 73 -4.26 5.96 26.32
CA TYR A 73 -3.87 4.57 26.41
C TYR A 73 -4.84 3.86 27.35
N GLN A 74 -5.56 2.86 26.82
CA GLN A 74 -6.25 1.91 27.67
C GLN A 74 -5.24 0.85 28.13
N GLU A 75 -5.01 0.80 29.43
CA GLU A 75 -4.28 -0.29 30.05
C GLU A 75 -5.25 -1.46 30.28
N PHE A 76 -4.76 -2.67 30.04
CA PHE A 76 -5.51 -3.90 30.26
C PHE A 76 -4.67 -4.84 31.10
N ASP A 77 -5.30 -5.48 32.09
CA ASP A 77 -4.61 -6.38 33.02
C ASP A 77 -4.28 -7.73 32.38
N SER A 78 -4.87 -8.05 31.22
CA SER A 78 -4.62 -9.28 30.46
C SER A 78 -5.02 -9.16 28.99
N ILE A 79 -4.51 -10.09 28.15
CA ILE A 79 -4.90 -10.19 26.73
C ILE A 79 -6.42 -10.45 26.58
N ASP A 80 -7.00 -11.27 27.45
CA ASP A 80 -8.45 -11.58 27.42
C ASP A 80 -9.30 -10.34 27.73
N ASP A 81 -8.83 -9.49 28.65
CA ASP A 81 -9.48 -8.22 28.98
C ASP A 81 -9.39 -7.22 27.81
N MET A 82 -8.23 -7.13 27.16
CA MET A 82 -8.06 -6.33 25.93
C MET A 82 -9.04 -6.78 24.82
N ILE A 83 -9.13 -8.08 24.55
CA ILE A 83 -10.01 -8.63 23.50
C ILE A 83 -11.48 -8.35 23.82
N LYS A 84 -11.89 -8.45 25.08
CA LYS A 84 -13.27 -8.20 25.51
C LYS A 84 -13.68 -6.73 25.32
N ASN A 85 -12.74 -5.80 25.48
CA ASN A 85 -12.97 -4.36 25.39
C ASN A 85 -12.71 -3.78 23.98
N ALA A 86 -12.19 -4.56 23.03
CA ALA A 86 -11.85 -4.12 21.66
C ALA A 86 -13.05 -3.99 20.69
N LYS A 87 -14.23 -3.54 21.16
CA LYS A 87 -15.42 -3.37 20.32
C LYS A 87 -15.62 -1.95 19.82
#